data_AF-A0A975ASW4-F1
#
_entry.id   AF-A0A975ASW4-F1
#
_cell.length_a   1.000
_cell.length_b   1.000
_cell.length_c   1.000
_cell.angle_alpha   90.00
_cell.angle_beta   90.00
_cell.angle_gamma   90.00
#
_symmetry.space_group_name_H-M   'P 1'
#
loop_
_entity.id
_entity.type
_entity.pdbx_description
1 polymer ?
#
loop_
_entity_poly.entity_id
_entity_poly.type
_entity_poly.pdbx_seq_one_letter_code
_entity_poly.pdbx_strand_id
1 'polypeptide(L)'
;MRLVLLLLLVVLAGCRTATPPPVAPEPTPVVEPPPPPTTTRGEFLIEADKLDTWNAIGQIAVRTPGVEYEGRAQMLDLYVLRYRGVGFMVLTKAVPHSETIPRLTTRVTATTRGGQPIDDDAVAELLVLFQQALPAEIDSVRARQAAEKAEKAAAGKKVKKKKKKKS
;
A
#
# COMPACT_ATOMS: atom_id res chain seq x y z
N MET A 1 15.28 -37.18 66.51
CA MET A 1 15.66 -38.61 66.38
C MET A 1 16.20 -38.76 64.97
N ARG A 2 17.50 -38.63 64.71
CA ARG A 2 18.63 -39.58 64.96
C ARG A 2 18.33 -41.01 64.52
N LEU A 3 19.32 -41.55 63.79
CA LEU A 3 19.59 -42.93 63.40
C LEU A 3 18.97 -43.39 62.05
N VAL A 4 19.74 -43.46 60.95
CA VAL A 4 20.76 -44.51 60.59
C VAL A 4 20.09 -45.54 59.67
N LEU A 5 20.61 -45.90 58.49
CA LEU A 5 21.66 -46.92 58.36
C LEU A 5 21.96 -47.22 56.87
N LEU A 6 23.26 -47.39 56.57
CA LEU A 6 23.93 -48.23 55.54
C LEU A 6 23.62 -48.00 54.03
N LEU A 7 24.59 -47.58 53.19
CA LEU A 7 25.87 -48.18 52.73
C LEU A 7 25.72 -49.00 51.43
N LEU A 8 26.66 -48.73 50.51
CA LEU A 8 27.32 -49.68 49.59
C LEU A 8 26.45 -50.23 48.44
N LEU A 9 26.89 -50.49 47.20
CA LEU A 9 28.20 -50.65 46.57
C LEU A 9 27.96 -50.61 45.05
N VAL A 10 28.89 -49.99 44.32
CA VAL A 10 29.59 -50.53 43.13
C VAL A 10 28.85 -50.67 41.79
N VAL A 11 29.19 -49.81 40.83
CA VAL A 11 30.12 -49.98 39.68
C VAL A 11 29.53 -50.84 38.55
N LEU A 12 29.37 -50.23 37.36
CA LEU A 12 30.02 -50.59 36.09
C LEU A 12 29.15 -50.25 34.88
N ALA A 13 29.81 -49.63 33.89
CA ALA A 13 29.53 -49.70 32.46
C ALA A 13 28.16 -49.13 32.01
N GLY A 14 28.03 -48.45 30.88
CA GLY A 14 28.88 -48.28 29.73
C GLY A 14 28.01 -47.60 28.67
N CYS A 15 28.66 -46.79 27.86
CA CYS A 15 28.16 -45.90 26.82
C CYS A 15 27.06 -46.43 25.87
N ARG A 16 26.33 -45.46 25.28
CA ARG A 16 25.51 -45.46 24.04
C ARG A 16 24.09 -46.02 24.22
N THR A 17 22.99 -45.47 23.70
CA THR A 17 22.62 -44.49 22.64
C THR A 17 21.11 -44.25 22.90
N ALA A 18 20.44 -43.12 22.65
CA ALA A 18 20.30 -42.43 21.38
C ALA A 18 19.65 -41.05 21.61
N THR A 19 20.24 -40.03 21.02
CA THR A 19 19.65 -38.70 20.87
C THR A 19 18.60 -38.76 19.76
N PRO A 20 17.35 -38.29 19.96
CA PRO A 20 16.43 -38.09 18.85
C PRO A 20 16.96 -36.99 17.91
N PRO A 21 16.80 -37.13 16.58
CA PRO A 21 17.35 -36.18 15.63
C PRO A 21 16.72 -34.78 15.83
N PRO A 22 17.49 -33.70 15.64
CA PRO A 22 16.96 -32.35 15.67
C PRO A 22 15.97 -32.15 14.51
N VAL A 23 14.76 -31.71 14.85
CA VAL A 23 13.77 -31.22 13.90
C VAL A 23 14.39 -30.03 13.16
N ALA A 24 14.56 -30.18 11.85
CA ALA A 24 14.99 -29.10 10.99
C ALA A 24 14.00 -27.93 11.11
N PRO A 25 14.46 -26.67 11.29
CA PRO A 25 13.57 -25.54 11.27
C PRO A 25 12.96 -25.41 9.87
N GLU A 26 11.64 -25.40 9.81
CA GLU A 26 10.88 -25.08 8.60
C GLU A 26 11.36 -23.73 8.05
N PRO A 27 11.58 -23.61 6.73
CA PRO A 27 11.97 -22.35 6.13
C PRO A 27 10.84 -21.35 6.34
N THR A 28 11.13 -20.30 7.10
CA THR A 28 10.27 -19.11 7.19
C THR A 28 9.97 -18.63 5.77
N PRO A 29 8.70 -18.35 5.43
CA PRO A 29 8.38 -17.76 4.14
C PRO A 29 9.15 -16.44 4.02
N VAL A 30 10.06 -16.39 3.05
CA VAL A 30 10.75 -15.17 2.65
C VAL A 30 9.66 -14.22 2.16
N VAL A 31 9.26 -13.28 3.01
CA VAL A 31 8.48 -12.12 2.58
C VAL A 31 9.42 -11.35 1.66
N GLU A 32 9.20 -11.51 0.35
CA GLU A 32 9.92 -10.76 -0.67
C GLU A 32 9.69 -9.26 -0.38
N PRO A 33 10.76 -8.49 -0.13
CA PRO A 33 10.61 -7.06 0.09
C PRO A 33 10.00 -6.44 -1.17
N PRO A 34 9.09 -5.46 -1.03
CA PRO A 34 8.50 -4.82 -2.20
C PRO A 34 9.61 -4.30 -3.11
N PRO A 35 9.44 -4.39 -4.45
CA PRO A 35 10.48 -4.02 -5.39
C PRO A 35 11.00 -2.61 -5.09
N PRO A 36 12.32 -2.39 -5.13
CA PRO A 36 12.88 -1.07 -4.89
C PRO A 36 12.27 -0.07 -5.88
N PRO A 37 12.02 1.18 -5.46
CA PRO A 37 11.42 2.18 -6.31
C PRO A 37 12.26 2.37 -7.57
N THR A 38 11.72 1.95 -8.70
CA THR A 38 12.29 2.21 -10.02
C THR A 38 11.93 3.65 -10.40
N THR A 39 12.98 4.45 -10.63
CA THR A 39 12.97 5.79 -11.28
C THR A 39 13.10 6.99 -10.31
N THR A 40 13.75 8.03 -10.85
CA THR A 40 14.14 9.35 -10.33
C THR A 40 13.37 9.79 -9.09
N ARG A 41 14.06 10.37 -8.10
CA ARG A 41 13.55 10.84 -6.80
C ARG A 41 12.20 11.61 -6.82
N GLY A 42 11.81 12.19 -7.94
CA GLY A 42 10.54 12.90 -8.16
C GLY A 42 9.43 12.14 -8.89
N GLU A 43 9.58 10.86 -9.27
CA GLU A 43 8.52 10.11 -9.95
C GLU A 43 8.57 8.59 -9.74
N PHE A 44 7.41 7.93 -9.90
CA PHE A 44 7.32 6.47 -9.93
C PHE A 44 6.17 6.00 -10.84
N LEU A 45 6.19 4.71 -11.19
CA LEU A 45 5.11 4.04 -11.92
C LEU A 45 4.29 3.17 -10.99
N ILE A 46 2.98 3.10 -11.24
CA ILE A 46 2.07 2.17 -10.58
C ILE A 46 1.14 1.50 -11.59
N GLU A 47 0.98 0.19 -11.46
CA GLU A 47 0.09 -0.60 -12.29
C GLU A 47 -1.38 -0.41 -11.84
N ALA A 48 -1.98 0.71 -12.22
CA ALA A 48 -3.37 1.02 -11.98
C ALA A 48 -3.89 2.07 -12.98
N ASP A 49 -5.22 2.13 -13.10
CA ASP A 49 -5.88 3.20 -13.85
C ASP A 49 -5.61 4.57 -13.22
N LYS A 50 -5.59 5.59 -14.08
CA LYS A 50 -5.30 6.97 -13.70
C LYS A 50 -6.31 7.52 -12.70
N LEU A 51 -7.60 7.28 -12.90
CA LEU A 51 -8.64 7.85 -12.04
C LEU A 51 -8.62 7.21 -10.65
N ASP A 52 -8.40 5.90 -10.57
CA ASP A 52 -8.23 5.19 -9.30
C ASP A 52 -7.01 5.73 -8.55
N THR A 53 -5.88 5.83 -9.24
CA THR A 53 -4.63 6.38 -8.67
C THR A 53 -4.82 7.80 -8.18
N TRP A 54 -5.41 8.68 -9.00
CA TRP A 54 -5.67 10.07 -8.64
C TRP A 54 -6.54 10.15 -7.37
N ASN A 55 -7.67 9.44 -7.33
CA ASN A 55 -8.53 9.42 -6.15
C ASN A 55 -7.80 8.91 -4.90
N ALA A 56 -7.02 7.83 -5.05
CA ALA A 56 -6.26 7.24 -3.95
C ALA A 56 -5.20 8.20 -3.41
N ILE A 57 -4.44 8.90 -4.27
CA ILE A 57 -3.51 9.96 -3.84
C ILE A 57 -4.26 11.03 -3.03
N GLY A 58 -5.43 11.47 -3.50
CA GLY A 58 -6.24 12.45 -2.78
C GLY A 58 -6.62 11.97 -1.37
N GLN A 59 -7.03 10.71 -1.23
CA GLN A 59 -7.37 10.12 0.07
C GLN A 59 -6.14 10.01 0.98
N ILE A 60 -4.99 9.59 0.46
CA ILE A 60 -3.75 9.50 1.21
C ILE A 60 -3.31 10.90 1.66
N ALA A 61 -3.25 11.87 0.75
CA ALA A 61 -2.81 13.23 1.05
C ALA A 61 -3.63 13.88 2.16
N VAL A 62 -4.96 13.72 2.16
CA VAL A 62 -5.85 14.30 3.17
C VAL A 62 -5.66 13.65 4.56
N ARG A 63 -5.29 12.37 4.62
CA ARG A 63 -5.11 11.66 5.90
C ARG A 63 -3.67 11.68 6.42
N THR A 64 -2.70 12.04 5.58
CA THR A 64 -1.28 12.03 5.98
C THR A 64 -0.98 13.23 6.86
N PRO A 65 -0.51 13.03 8.12
CA PRO A 65 -0.12 14.12 8.99
C PRO A 65 0.96 15.01 8.39
N GLY A 66 0.83 16.33 8.54
CA GLY A 66 1.80 17.31 8.04
C GLY A 66 1.68 17.62 6.55
N VAL A 67 0.77 16.97 5.81
CA VAL A 67 0.41 17.36 4.44
C VAL A 67 -0.71 18.40 4.50
N GLU A 68 -0.43 19.58 3.95
CA GLU A 68 -1.40 20.60 3.67
C GLU A 68 -1.97 20.38 2.26
N TYR A 69 -3.28 20.16 2.19
CA TYR A 69 -3.99 20.00 0.94
C TYR A 69 -4.47 21.37 0.44
N GLU A 70 -3.83 21.91 -0.60
CA GLU A 70 -4.13 23.26 -1.10
C GLU A 70 -5.12 23.27 -2.26
N GLY A 71 -5.18 22.20 -3.05
CA GLY A 71 -6.16 22.11 -4.13
C GLY A 71 -5.99 20.93 -5.07
N ARG A 72 -6.91 20.84 -6.04
CA ARG A 72 -6.87 19.86 -7.14
C ARG A 72 -7.47 20.40 -8.42
N ALA A 73 -7.00 19.89 -9.54
CA ALA A 73 -7.62 20.11 -10.85
C ALA A 73 -7.72 18.76 -11.58
N GLN A 74 -8.92 18.17 -11.59
CA GLN A 74 -9.14 16.86 -12.18
C GLN A 74 -8.86 16.84 -13.69
N MET A 75 -9.23 17.90 -14.42
CA MET A 75 -8.93 18.01 -15.86
C MET A 75 -7.43 18.04 -16.17
N LEU A 76 -6.60 18.42 -15.19
CA LEU A 76 -5.15 18.47 -15.31
C LEU A 76 -4.46 17.27 -14.63
N ASP A 77 -5.24 16.39 -14.00
CA ASP A 77 -4.77 15.24 -13.21
C ASP A 77 -3.77 15.60 -12.10
N LEU A 78 -3.96 16.76 -11.45
CA LEU A 78 -3.01 17.26 -10.45
C LEU A 78 -3.64 17.55 -9.08
N TYR A 79 -2.78 17.47 -8.07
CA TYR A 79 -2.97 18.00 -6.72
C TYR A 79 -1.91 19.06 -6.43
N VAL A 80 -2.28 20.08 -5.66
CA VAL A 80 -1.35 21.05 -5.08
C VAL A 80 -1.24 20.76 -3.59
N LEU A 81 -0.03 20.45 -3.14
CA LEU A 81 0.25 20.03 -1.76
C LEU A 81 1.37 20.88 -1.18
N ARG A 82 1.37 21.03 0.15
CA ARG A 82 2.55 21.45 0.91
C ARG A 82 2.87 20.38 1.96
N TYR A 83 4.13 19.97 2.05
CA TYR A 83 4.59 19.02 3.05
C TYR A 83 5.90 19.53 3.66
N ARG A 84 5.96 19.59 4.99
CA ARG A 84 7.10 20.15 5.74
C ARG A 84 7.57 21.52 5.22
N GLY A 85 6.62 22.40 4.87
CA GLY A 85 6.90 23.74 4.35
C GLY A 85 7.15 23.84 2.85
N VAL A 86 7.38 22.72 2.15
CA VAL A 86 7.67 22.68 0.71
C VAL A 86 6.39 22.54 -0.09
N GLY A 87 6.09 23.51 -0.95
CA GLY A 87 4.91 23.51 -1.82
C GLY A 87 5.21 22.97 -3.22
N PHE A 88 4.42 22.01 -3.69
CA PHE A 88 4.64 21.30 -4.95
C PHE A 88 3.33 20.80 -5.57
N MET A 89 3.42 20.23 -6.77
CA MET A 89 2.30 19.59 -7.44
C MET A 89 2.59 18.11 -7.65
N VAL A 90 1.56 17.28 -7.48
CA VAL A 90 1.58 15.85 -7.84
C VAL A 90 0.71 15.64 -9.06
N LEU A 91 1.29 15.09 -10.13
CA LEU A 91 0.61 14.78 -11.37
C LEU A 91 0.43 13.28 -11.51
N THR A 92 -0.71 12.86 -12.06
CA THR A 92 -1.01 11.46 -12.37
C THR A 92 -1.31 11.31 -13.85
N LYS A 93 -0.37 10.75 -14.62
CA LYS A 93 -0.50 10.63 -16.08
C LYS A 93 -0.55 9.17 -16.49
N ALA A 94 -1.57 8.82 -17.27
CA ALA A 94 -1.64 7.50 -17.88
C ALA A 94 -0.45 7.31 -18.81
N VAL A 95 0.20 6.15 -18.71
CA VAL A 95 1.32 5.78 -19.58
C VAL A 95 0.77 4.98 -20.76
N PRO A 96 1.21 5.27 -22.00
CA PRO A 96 0.82 4.47 -23.16
C PRO A 96 1.21 3.00 -23.00
N HIS A 97 0.35 2.13 -23.51
CA HIS A 97 0.64 0.70 -23.59
C HIS A 97 1.85 0.44 -24.50
N SER A 98 2.72 -0.47 -24.07
CA SER A 98 3.89 -0.93 -24.83
C SER A 98 4.19 -2.39 -24.49
N GLU A 99 5.13 -3.02 -25.21
CA GLU A 99 5.62 -4.36 -24.86
C GLU A 99 6.17 -4.43 -23.43
N THR A 100 6.75 -3.33 -22.94
CA THR A 100 7.28 -3.20 -21.57
C THR A 100 6.22 -2.77 -20.54
N ILE A 101 5.09 -2.22 -20.99
CA ILE A 101 3.98 -1.75 -20.14
C ILE A 101 2.69 -2.38 -20.66
N PRO A 102 2.49 -3.70 -20.42
CA PRO A 102 1.38 -4.44 -20.99
C PRO A 102 0.04 -4.13 -20.27
N ARG A 103 0.09 -3.54 -19.08
CA ARG A 103 -1.09 -3.25 -18.24
C ARG A 103 -1.30 -1.75 -18.07
N LEU A 104 -2.53 -1.37 -17.72
CA LEU A 104 -2.85 0.03 -17.40
C LEU A 104 -1.92 0.52 -16.31
N THR A 105 -1.14 1.54 -16.63
CA THR A 105 -0.09 2.06 -15.76
C THR A 105 -0.22 3.56 -15.67
N THR A 106 -0.05 4.08 -14.46
CA THR A 106 -0.05 5.50 -14.17
C THR A 106 1.34 5.91 -13.70
N ARG A 107 1.85 7.01 -14.26
CA ARG A 107 3.02 7.70 -13.75
C ARG A 107 2.58 8.75 -12.75
N VAL A 108 3.19 8.71 -11.56
CA VAL A 108 3.03 9.73 -10.52
C VAL A 108 4.31 10.56 -10.51
N THR A 109 4.19 11.87 -10.72
CA THR A 109 5.34 12.78 -10.79
C THR A 109 5.11 13.98 -9.87
N ALA A 110 6.10 14.32 -9.06
CA ALA A 110 6.14 15.58 -8.35
C ALA A 110 6.84 16.66 -9.18
N THR A 111 6.31 17.88 -9.13
CA THR A 111 6.89 19.06 -9.80
C THR A 111 6.79 20.28 -8.91
N THR A 112 7.64 21.29 -9.15
CA THR A 112 7.43 22.63 -8.61
C THR A 112 6.10 23.19 -9.10
N ARG A 113 5.56 24.23 -8.45
CA ARG A 113 4.32 24.89 -8.93
C ARG A 113 4.43 25.46 -10.36
N GLY A 114 5.65 25.71 -10.84
CA GLY A 114 5.91 26.11 -12.23
C GLY A 114 5.99 24.93 -13.22
N GLY A 115 5.74 23.69 -12.78
CA GLY A 115 5.77 22.48 -13.59
C GLY A 115 7.17 21.91 -13.86
N GLN A 116 8.22 22.46 -13.24
CA GLN A 116 9.58 21.93 -13.38
C GLN A 116 9.81 20.72 -12.46
N PRO A 117 10.74 19.81 -12.78
CA PRO A 117 11.17 18.77 -11.86
C PRO A 117 11.53 19.35 -10.49
N ILE A 118 11.13 18.66 -9.42
CA ILE A 118 11.47 19.03 -8.05
C ILE A 118 12.32 17.94 -7.44
N ASP A 119 13.40 18.36 -6.78
CA ASP A 119 14.35 17.48 -6.12
C ASP A 119 14.53 17.93 -4.66
N ASP A 120 13.65 17.43 -3.78
CA ASP A 120 13.56 17.83 -2.38
C ASP A 120 13.29 16.61 -1.49
N ASP A 121 13.91 16.57 -0.30
CA ASP A 121 13.83 15.42 0.62
C ASP A 121 12.41 15.18 1.12
N ALA A 122 11.69 16.26 1.47
CA ALA A 122 10.33 16.14 1.96
C ALA A 122 9.41 15.59 0.86
N VAL A 123 9.59 16.07 -0.37
CA VAL A 123 8.80 15.61 -1.52
C VAL A 123 9.09 14.15 -1.84
N ALA A 124 10.36 13.76 -1.86
CA ALA A 124 10.77 12.38 -2.07
C ALA A 124 10.19 11.44 -1.01
N GLU A 125 10.24 11.83 0.27
CA GLU A 125 9.66 11.06 1.38
C GLU A 125 8.15 10.86 1.19
N LEU A 126 7.42 11.92 0.81
CA LEU A 126 5.98 11.79 0.58
C LEU A 126 5.66 10.93 -0.65
N LEU A 127 6.47 10.99 -1.71
CA LEU A 127 6.31 10.12 -2.87
C LEU A 127 6.52 8.65 -2.50
N VAL A 128 7.52 8.33 -1.68
CA VAL A 128 7.73 6.97 -1.16
C VAL A 128 6.51 6.51 -0.36
N LEU A 129 5.96 7.37 0.49
CA LEU A 129 4.73 7.07 1.23
C LEU A 129 3.57 6.78 0.27
N PHE A 130 3.38 7.59 -0.77
CA PHE A 130 2.35 7.32 -1.77
C PHE A 130 2.58 5.98 -2.47
N GLN A 131 3.79 5.73 -2.94
CA GLN A 131 4.13 4.49 -3.65
C GLN A 131 3.82 3.24 -2.80
N GLN A 132 4.09 3.29 -1.50
CA GLN A 132 3.80 2.20 -0.57
C GLN A 132 2.30 2.06 -0.26
N ALA A 133 1.59 3.18 -0.05
CA ALA A 133 0.20 3.16 0.40
C ALA A 133 -0.82 2.99 -0.74
N LEU A 134 -0.43 3.31 -1.98
CA LEU A 134 -1.35 3.36 -3.11
C LEU A 134 -2.03 2.03 -3.44
N PRO A 135 -1.34 0.87 -3.48
CA PRO A 135 -2.00 -0.40 -3.86
C PRO A 135 -3.22 -0.70 -2.98
N ALA A 136 -3.05 -0.62 -1.65
CA ALA A 136 -4.13 -0.85 -0.70
C ALA A 136 -5.23 0.23 -0.77
N GLU A 137 -4.85 1.50 -0.98
CA GLU A 137 -5.84 2.57 -1.07
C GLU A 137 -6.66 2.48 -2.36
N ILE A 138 -6.06 2.07 -3.47
CA ILE A 138 -6.75 1.86 -4.75
C ILE A 138 -7.85 0.81 -4.59
N ASP A 139 -7.56 -0.31 -3.94
CA ASP A 139 -8.56 -1.36 -3.68
C ASP A 139 -9.70 -0.85 -2.79
N SER A 140 -9.36 -0.08 -1.75
CA SER A 140 -10.34 0.57 -0.88
C SER A 140 -11.24 1.56 -1.62
N VAL A 141 -10.67 2.40 -2.52
CA VAL A 141 -11.43 3.34 -3.35
C VAL A 141 -12.38 2.60 -4.26
N ARG A 142 -11.91 1.55 -4.96
CA ARG A 142 -12.74 0.73 -5.85
C ARG A 142 -13.89 0.08 -5.10
N ALA A 143 -13.63 -0.49 -3.93
CA ALA A 143 -14.66 -1.11 -3.09
C ALA A 143 -15.74 -0.11 -2.68
N ARG A 144 -15.35 1.09 -2.23
CA ARG A 144 -16.28 2.17 -1.87
C ARG A 144 -17.13 2.62 -3.07
N GLN A 145 -16.50 2.87 -4.22
CA GLN A 145 -17.21 3.28 -5.42
C GLN A 145 -18.19 2.21 -5.93
N ALA A 146 -17.81 0.93 -5.85
CA ALA A 146 -18.68 -0.17 -6.20
C ALA A 146 -19.90 -0.24 -5.26
N ALA A 147 -19.69 -0.09 -3.94
CA ALA A 147 -20.76 -0.06 -2.95
C ALA A 147 -21.73 1.10 -3.19
N GLU A 148 -21.22 2.32 -3.41
CA GLU A 148 -22.04 3.49 -3.71
C GLU A 148 -22.86 3.31 -4.99
N LYS A 149 -22.26 2.75 -6.05
CA LYS A 149 -22.94 2.48 -7.31
C LYS A 149 -24.07 1.46 -7.13
N ALA A 150 -23.82 0.41 -6.36
CA ALA A 150 -24.83 -0.60 -6.05
C ALA A 150 -26.01 -0.02 -5.26
N GLU A 151 -25.72 0.83 -4.26
CA GLU A 151 -26.75 1.51 -3.48
C GLU A 151 -27.61 2.44 -4.35
N LYS A 152 -26.98 3.30 -5.16
CA LYS A 152 -27.66 4.21 -6.09
C LYS A 152 -28.54 3.42 -7.09
N ALA A 153 -28.05 2.29 -7.59
CA ALA A 153 -28.82 1.43 -8.49
C ALA A 153 -30.03 0.78 -7.78
N ALA A 154 -29.87 0.32 -6.55
CA ALA A 154 -30.96 -0.26 -5.75
C ALA A 154 -32.04 0.79 -5.42
N ALA A 155 -31.64 2.01 -5.06
CA ALA A 155 -32.55 3.13 -4.82
C ALA A 155 -33.35 3.48 -6.10
N GLY A 156 -32.69 3.57 -7.25
CA GLY A 156 -33.34 3.84 -8.54
C GLY A 156 -34.38 2.77 -8.92
N LYS A 157 -34.09 1.48 -8.70
CA LYS A 157 -35.04 0.38 -8.95
C LYS A 157 -36.28 0.48 -8.06
N LYS A 158 -36.11 0.81 -6.77
CA LYS A 158 -37.24 0.98 -5.82
C LYS A 158 -38.17 2.13 -6.24
N VAL A 159 -37.61 3.26 -6.68
CA VAL A 159 -38.39 4.41 -7.17
C VAL A 159 -39.20 4.04 -8.42
N LYS A 160 -38.59 3.38 -9.40
CA LYS A 160 -39.29 2.94 -10.62
C LYS A 160 -40.43 1.96 -10.32
N LYS A 161 -40.23 1.02 -9.39
CA LYS A 161 -41.27 0.06 -8.96
C LYS A 161 -42.46 0.75 -8.26
N LYS A 162 -42.19 1.77 -7.42
CA LYS A 162 -43.25 2.57 -6.79
C LYS A 162 -44.06 3.39 -7.81
N LYS A 163 -43.41 3.95 -8.84
CA LYS A 163 -44.09 4.71 -9.91
C LYS A 163 -44.99 3.81 -10.77
N LYS A 164 -44.55 2.58 -11.09
CA LYS A 164 -45.34 1.61 -11.88
C LYS A 164 -46.57 1.05 -11.11
N LYS A 165 -46.54 1.00 -9.77
CA LYS A 165 -47.69 0.55 -8.96
C LYS A 165 -48.76 1.63 -8.73
N LYS A 166 -48.44 2.90 -9.03
CA LYS A 166 -49.35 4.05 -8.90
C LYS A 166 -49.98 4.49 -10.24
N SER A 167 -49.61 3.82 -11.33
CA SER A 167 -50.22 3.96 -12.65
C SER A 167 -51.01 2.71 -12.97
#